data_AF-A0A7C7LB78-F1
#
_entry.id   AF-A0A7C7LB78-F1
#
_cell.length_a   1.000
_cell.length_b   1.000
_cell.length_c   1.000
_cell.angle_alpha   90.00
_cell.angle_beta   90.00
_cell.angle_gamma   90.00
#
_symmetry.space_group_name_H-M   'P 1'
#
loop_
_entity.id
_entity.type
_entity.pdbx_description
1 polymer ?
#
loop_
_entity_poly.entity_id
_entity_poly.type
_entity_poly.pdbx_seq_one_letter_code
_entity_poly.pdbx_strand_id
1 'polypeptide(L)' 'MADVFISYSRKDIEFAQRLHQELESRDRKPWLDWQEHGLEAST' A
#
# COMPACT_ATOMS: atom_id res chain seq x y z
N MET A 1 7.21 10.48 7.56
CA MET A 1 6.87 9.33 8.41
C MET A 1 5.45 8.93 8.04
N ALA A 2 5.24 7.68 7.63
CA ALA A 2 3.89 7.17 7.39
C ALA A 2 3.20 6.97 8.73
N ASP A 3 1.96 7.43 8.85
CA ASP A 3 1.18 7.34 10.08
C ASP A 3 0.63 5.92 10.32
N VAL A 4 0.57 5.11 9.25
CA VAL A 4 -0.04 3.77 9.26
C VAL A 4 0.77 2.82 8.37
N PHE A 5 1.21 1.70 8.93
CA PHE A 5 1.77 0.57 8.19
C PHE A 5 0.72 -0.52 8.02
N ILE A 6 0.54 -1.01 6.79
CA ILE A 6 -0.41 -2.10 6.48
C ILE A 6 0.40 -3.36 6.12
N SER A 7 0.50 -4.29 7.07
CA SER A 7 1.01 -5.64 6.80
C SER A 7 -0.14 -6.51 6.29
N TYR A 8 0.07 -7.17 5.16
CA TYR A 8 -0.96 -8.00 4.52
C TYR A 8 -0.35 -9.25 3.89
N SER A 9 -1.15 -10.31 3.79
CA SER A 9 -0.80 -11.49 3.00
C SER A 9 -0.99 -11.18 1.51
N ARG A 10 -0.11 -11.68 0.63
CA ARG A 10 -0.22 -11.48 -0.83
C ARG A 10 -1.58 -11.91 -1.42
N LYS A 11 -2.28 -12.84 -0.75
CA LYS A 11 -3.62 -13.28 -1.15
C LYS A 11 -4.69 -12.20 -0.97
N ASP A 12 -4.43 -11.22 -0.11
CA ASP A 12 -5.37 -10.18 0.33
C ASP A 12 -5.00 -8.80 -0.24
N ILE A 13 -4.24 -8.80 -1.34
CA ILE A 13 -3.72 -7.59 -2.00
C ILE A 13 -4.83 -6.61 -2.42
N GLU A 14 -5.96 -7.12 -2.92
CA GLU A 14 -7.10 -6.29 -3.33
C GLU A 14 -7.74 -5.58 -2.13
N PHE A 15 -7.78 -6.24 -0.97
CA PHE A 15 -8.29 -5.65 0.26
C PHE A 15 -7.34 -4.57 0.78
N ALA A 16 -6.03 -4.87 0.80
CA ALA A 16 -5.00 -3.92 1.23
C ALA A 16 -4.98 -2.65 0.37
N GLN A 17 -5.18 -2.78 -0.95
CA GLN A 17 -5.34 -1.66 -1.88
C GLN A 17 -6.54 -0.78 -1.54
N ARG A 18 -7.73 -1.38 -1.35
CA ARG A 18 -8.93 -0.64 -1.00
C ARG A 18 -8.77 0.09 0.33
N LEU A 19 -8.18 -0.56 1.32
CA LEU A 19 -7.90 0.04 2.62
C LEU A 19 -6.92 1.22 2.51
N HIS A 20 -5.90 1.13 1.65
CA HIS A 20 -4.99 2.23 1.37
C HIS A 20 -5.71 3.44 0.79
N GLN A 21 -6.55 3.25 -0.24
CA GLN A 21 -7.31 4.35 -0.84
C GLN A 21 -8.27 5.01 0.15
N GLU A 22 -8.95 4.21 0.98
CA GLU A 22 -9.84 4.71 2.03
C GLU A 22 -9.10 5.46 3.15
N LEU A 23 -7.83 5.13 3.40
CA LEU A 23 -6.99 5.84 4.36
C LEU A 23 -6.46 7.15 3.76
N GLU A 24 -6.04 7.15 2.50
CA GLU A 24 -5.64 8.35 1.76
C GLU A 24 -6.79 9.37 1.65
N SER A 25 -8.02 8.91 1.41
CA SER A 25 -9.21 9.78 1.34
C SER A 25 -9.54 10.47 2.67
N ARG A 26 -8.96 10.00 3.77
CA ARG A 26 -9.11 10.55 5.13
C ARG A 26 -7.86 11.33 5.58
N ASP A 27 -7.05 11.79 4.63
CA ASP A 27 -5.80 12.52 4.87
C ASP A 27 -4.79 11.73 5.71
N ARG A 28 -4.84 10.39 5.67
CA ARG A 28 -3.80 9.52 6.26
C ARG A 28 -2.75 9.20 5.21
N LYS A 29 -1.54 8.91 5.68
CA LYS A 29 -0.41 8.48 4.84
C LYS A 29 -0.12 7.00 5.10
N PRO A 30 -0.96 6.08 4.59
CA PRO A 30 -0.67 4.65 4.68
C PRO A 30 0.58 4.30 3.88
N TRP A 31 1.33 3.31 4.37
CA TRP A 31 2.44 2.71 3.64
C TRP A 31 2.19 1.21 3.51
N LEU A 32 2.28 0.73 2.27
CA LEU A 32 2.18 -0.68 1.90
C LEU A 32 3.55 -1.19 1.46
N ASP A 33 3.90 -2.38 1.94
CA ASP A 33 5.20 -3.03 1.70
C ASP A 33 5.52 -3.27 0.20
N TRP A 34 4.49 -3.43 -0.65
CA TRP A 34 4.66 -3.67 -2.09
C TRP A 34 5.17 -2.50 -2.93
N GLN A 35 5.23 -1.27 -2.39
CA GLN A 35 5.71 -0.12 -3.15
C GLN A 35 7.23 -0.13 -3.33
N GLU A 36 7.96 -0.96 -2.58
CA GLU A 36 9.42 -1.07 -2.71
C GLU A 36 9.83 -1.91 -3.94
N HIS A 37 9.03 -2.91 -4.31
CA HIS A 37 9.24 -3.65 -5.56
C HIS A 37 8.59 -2.90 -6.73
N GLY A 38 9.02 -1.66 -6.91
CA GLY A 38 8.89 -0.97 -8.19
C GLY A 38 9.37 -1.94 -9.28
N LEU A 39 8.49 -2.15 -10.25
CA LEU A 39 8.84 -2.71 -11.54
C LEU A 39 10.12 -2.01 -12.03
N GLU A 40 11.27 -2.66 -11.88
CA GLU A 40 12.35 -2.51 -12.86
C GLU A 40 11.87 -3.16 -14.16
N ALA A 41 10.79 -2.61 -14.73
CA ALA A 41 10.52 -2.71 -16.15
C ALA A 41 11.55 -1.80 -16.83
N SER A 42 12.80 -2.27 -16.84
CA SER A 42 13.85 -1.77 -17.71
C SER A 42 13.46 -2.12 -19.15
N THR A 43 13.53 -1.10 -20.01
CA THR A 43 13.46 -1.11 -21.49
C THR A 43 12.07 -0.98 -22.11
#